data_AF-A0AAU5R9E8-F1
#
_entry.id   AF-A0AAU5R9E8-F1
#
_cell.length_a   1.000
_cell.length_b   1.000
_cell.length_c   1.000
_cell.angle_alpha   90.00
_cell.angle_beta   90.00
_cell.angle_gamma   90.00
#
_symmetry.space_group_name_H-M   'P 1'
#
loop_
_entity.id
_entity.type
_entity.pdbx_description
1 polymer ?
#
loop_
_entity_poly.entity_id
_entity_poly.type
_entity_poly.pdbx_seq_one_letter_code
_entity_poly.pdbx_strand_id
1 'polypeptide(L)' 'MVDTYRGEAPASPAEEPRGCLFALSQPPLMIFLTVIGSLLLMAALHDLFLL' A
#
# COMPACT_ATOMS: atom_id res chain seq x y z
N MET A 1 13.67 33.71 -5.76
CA MET A 1 12.58 33.28 -4.88
C MET A 1 12.43 31.77 -5.03
N VAL A 2 12.11 31.06 -3.94
CA VAL A 2 12.03 29.59 -3.77
C VAL A 2 13.35 29.00 -3.21
N ASP A 3 13.88 29.54 -2.11
CA ASP A 3 13.64 29.03 -0.75
C ASP A 3 12.21 29.16 -0.19
N THR A 4 11.25 28.38 -0.68
CA THR A 4 9.86 28.44 -0.16
C THR A 4 9.17 27.08 -0.18
N TYR A 5 9.81 26.06 0.40
CA TYR A 5 9.11 24.83 0.81
C TYR A 5 9.32 24.51 2.30
N ARG A 6 9.73 25.52 3.08
CA ARG A 6 9.94 25.41 4.53
C ARG A 6 8.70 25.72 5.37
N GLY A 7 7.57 26.03 4.76
CA GLY A 7 6.32 26.24 5.47
C GLY A 7 5.45 27.22 4.72
N GLU A 8 4.25 26.79 4.40
CA GLU A 8 3.05 27.60 4.55
C GLU A 8 1.87 26.70 4.18
N ALA A 9 0.98 26.44 5.14
CA ALA A 9 -0.39 26.13 4.78
C ALA A 9 -1.01 27.44 4.31
N PRO A 10 -1.52 27.53 3.07
CA PRO A 10 -2.98 27.54 2.98
C PRO A 10 -3.54 26.86 1.71
N ALA A 11 -4.52 25.98 1.92
CA ALA A 11 -5.52 25.45 0.97
C ALA A 11 -5.03 25.16 -0.48
N SER A 12 -4.61 23.91 -0.75
CA SER A 12 -4.41 23.38 -2.11
C SER A 12 -5.20 22.07 -2.33
N PRO A 13 -5.69 21.82 -3.56
CA PRO A 13 -6.74 20.85 -3.84
C PRO A 13 -6.19 19.42 -3.85
N ALA A 14 -6.88 18.51 -3.16
CA ALA A 14 -6.67 17.05 -3.18
C ALA A 14 -5.20 16.62 -3.04
N GLU A 15 -4.74 16.60 -1.79
CA GLU A 15 -3.63 15.76 -1.36
C GLU A 15 -3.93 14.31 -1.74
N GLU A 16 -3.53 13.92 -2.94
CA GLU A 16 -3.61 12.55 -3.40
C GLU A 16 -2.91 11.69 -2.34
N PRO A 17 -3.57 10.68 -1.75
CA PRO A 17 -3.10 9.98 -0.55
C PRO A 17 -1.97 9.01 -0.92
N ARG A 18 -0.84 9.58 -1.37
CA ARG A 18 0.36 8.83 -1.73
C ARG A 18 0.97 8.19 -0.49
N GLY A 19 0.65 8.65 0.73
CA GLY A 19 1.18 8.11 1.98
C GLY A 19 0.81 6.64 2.24
N CYS A 20 -0.42 6.21 1.96
CA CYS A 20 -0.85 4.84 2.25
C CYS A 20 -0.40 3.86 1.16
N LEU A 21 -0.46 4.27 -0.11
CA LEU A 21 0.07 3.49 -1.24
C LEU A 21 1.60 3.33 -1.15
N PHE A 22 2.34 4.35 -0.70
CA PHE A 22 3.81 4.24 -0.49
C PHE A 22 4.18 3.38 0.73
N ALA A 23 3.37 3.42 1.80
CA ALA A 23 3.54 2.58 2.97
C ALA A 23 3.26 1.09 2.64
N LEU A 24 2.24 0.82 1.82
CA LEU A 24 1.93 -0.52 1.33
C LEU A 24 2.94 -1.01 0.28
N SER A 25 3.49 -0.10 -0.54
CA SER A 25 4.57 -0.41 -1.48
C SER A 25 5.95 -0.44 -0.84
N GLN A 26 6.05 -0.37 0.50
CA GLN A 26 7.32 -0.64 1.17
C GLN A 26 7.78 -2.04 0.75
N PRO A 27 8.99 -2.18 0.16
CA PRO A 27 9.50 -3.47 -0.28
C PRO A 27 9.33 -4.61 0.74
N PRO A 28 9.56 -4.43 2.06
CA PRO A 28 9.33 -5.49 3.04
C PRO A 28 7.84 -5.86 3.25
N LEU A 29 6.92 -4.88 3.31
CA LEU A 29 5.49 -5.14 3.51
C LEU A 29 4.85 -5.80 2.27
N MET A 30 5.30 -5.43 1.07
CA MET A 30 4.84 -6.03 -0.18
C MET A 30 5.11 -7.53 -0.23
N ILE A 31 6.29 -7.97 0.23
CA ILE A 31 6.64 -9.40 0.31
C ILE A 31 5.76 -10.10 1.34
N PHE A 32 5.54 -9.50 2.51
CA PHE A 32 4.66 -10.07 3.52
C PHE A 32 3.24 -10.30 3.00
N LEU A 33 2.65 -9.29 2.36
CA LEU A 33 1.31 -9.42 1.75
C LEU A 33 1.28 -10.50 0.67
N THR A 34 2.33 -10.60 -0.14
CA THR A 34 2.44 -11.62 -1.19
C THR A 34 2.46 -13.03 -0.59
N VAL A 35 3.23 -13.25 0.48
CA VAL A 35 3.30 -14.54 1.18
C VAL A 35 1.93 -14.91 1.75
N ILE A 36 1.31 -14.03 2.54
CA ILE A 36 0.00 -14.32 3.14
C ILE A 36 -1.08 -14.52 2.06
N GLY A 37 -1.10 -13.70 1.01
CA GLY A 37 -2.01 -13.85 -0.11
C GLY A 37 -1.85 -15.20 -0.81
N SER A 38 -0.62 -15.67 -1.01
CA SER A 38 -0.36 -16.98 -1.62
C SER A 38 -0.82 -18.15 -0.75
N LEU A 39 -0.65 -18.05 0.58
CA LEU A 39 -1.13 -19.05 1.54
C LEU A 39 -2.65 -19.12 1.54
N LEU A 40 -3.33 -17.96 1.57
CA LEU A 40 -4.79 -17.88 1.52
C LEU A 40 -5.34 -18.40 0.18
N LEU A 41 -4.69 -18.08 -0.94
CA LEU A 41 -5.10 -18.58 -2.25
C LEU A 41 -5.01 -20.11 -2.33
N MET A 42 -3.89 -20.69 -1.89
CA MET A 42 -3.73 -22.15 -1.85
C MET A 42 -4.75 -22.82 -0.94
N ALA A 43 -5.04 -22.23 0.22
CA ALA A 43 -6.07 -22.73 1.12
C ALA A 43 -7.47 -22.68 0.47
N ALA A 44 -7.81 -21.58 -0.20
CA ALA A 44 -9.10 -21.43 -0.90
C ALA A 44 -9.22 -22.39 -2.10
N LEU A 45 -8.14 -22.63 -2.85
CA LEU A 45 -8.12 -23.64 -3.91
C LEU A 45 -8.28 -25.04 -3.31
N HIS A 46 -7.57 -25.35 -2.24
CA HIS A 46 -7.73 -26.64 -1.55
C HIS A 46 -9.17 -26.82 -1.07
N ASP A 47 -9.78 -25.80 -0.48
CA ASP A 47 -11.17 -25.83 -0.03
C ASP A 47 -12.14 -26.05 -1.21
N LEU A 48 -12.03 -25.28 -2.29
CA LEU A 48 -12.96 -25.37 -3.42
C LEU A 48 -12.84 -26.66 -4.25
N PHE A 49 -11.64 -27.28 -4.30
CA PHE A 49 -11.36 -28.43 -5.15
C PHE A 49 -11.25 -29.78 -4.41
N LEU A 50 -11.01 -29.78 -3.10
CA LEU A 50 -10.90 -31.02 -2.29
C LEU A 50 -12.06 -31.24 -1.31
N LEU A 51 -13.02 -30.30 -1.22
CA LEU A 51 -14.39 -30.56 -0.73
C LEU A 51 -15.31 -30.94 -1.88
#